data_AF-A0AB74DZF1-F1
#
_entry.id   AF-A0AB74DZF1-F1
#
_cell.length_a   1.000
_cell.length_b   1.000
_cell.length_c   1.000
_cell.angle_alpha   90.00
_cell.angle_beta   90.00
_cell.angle_gamma   90.00
#
_symmetry.space_group_name_H-M   'P 1'
#
loop_
_entity.id
_entity.type
_entity.pdbx_description
1 polymer ?
#
loop_
_entity_poly.entity_id
_entity_poly.type
_entity_poly.pdbx_seq_one_letter_code
_entity_poly.pdbx_strand_id
1 'polypeptide(L)'
;PNLLVNGTTGIAVGMATNIPPHNLNEVIAAIELLMENPEVTTNELMEVLPGPDFPTGGLVMGKSGIRRAYETGNGSITVRGKVEVTEMPNGKERILVTELPYMVNKAKLIERISELHR
;
A
#
# COMPACT_ATOMS: atom_id res chain seq x y z
N PRO A 1 8.53 13.69 -9.87
CA PRO A 1 7.10 13.48 -9.44
C PRO A 1 7.01 13.10 -7.94
N ASN A 2 7.49 13.98 -7.05
CA ASN A 2 7.69 13.66 -5.63
C ASN A 2 6.38 13.35 -4.88
N LEU A 3 5.28 14.00 -5.26
CA LEU A 3 3.97 13.86 -4.60
C LEU A 3 3.49 12.41 -4.56
N LEU A 4 3.61 11.68 -5.67
CA LEU A 4 3.20 10.27 -5.74
C LEU A 4 4.26 9.33 -5.18
N VAL A 5 5.54 9.60 -5.44
CA VAL A 5 6.65 8.74 -5.03
C VAL A 5 6.73 8.64 -3.51
N ASN A 6 6.73 9.77 -2.81
CA ASN A 6 6.81 9.79 -1.35
C ASN A 6 5.44 9.78 -0.67
N GLY A 7 4.36 10.04 -1.41
CA GLY A 7 3.04 10.26 -0.84
C GLY A 7 2.98 11.54 -0.01
N THR A 8 1.82 11.78 0.59
CA THR A 8 1.62 12.87 1.56
C THR A 8 0.44 12.55 2.46
N THR A 9 0.53 12.94 3.73
CA THR A 9 -0.60 12.87 4.66
C THR A 9 -0.74 14.23 5.33
N GLY A 10 -1.97 14.67 5.55
CA GLY A 10 -2.21 16.00 6.11
C GLY A 10 -3.65 16.22 6.50
N ILE A 11 -3.84 16.93 7.61
CA ILE A 11 -5.15 17.34 8.11
C ILE A 11 -5.14 18.87 8.13
N ALA A 12 -6.11 19.47 7.45
CA ALA A 12 -6.34 20.91 7.45
C ALA A 12 -7.75 21.21 8.00
N VAL A 13 -8.19 22.47 7.90
CA VAL A 13 -9.53 22.87 8.35
C VAL A 13 -10.56 22.52 7.27
N GLY A 14 -11.45 21.57 7.57
CA GLY A 14 -12.51 21.14 6.66
C GLY A 14 -12.07 20.15 5.57
N MET A 15 -10.80 19.74 5.54
CA MET A 15 -10.27 18.79 4.56
C MET A 15 -9.10 17.97 5.12
N ALA A 16 -8.86 16.80 4.52
CA ALA A 16 -7.72 15.95 4.81
C ALA A 16 -7.20 15.31 3.51
N THR A 17 -5.92 14.98 3.49
CA THR A 17 -5.27 14.28 2.38
C THR A 17 -4.50 13.07 2.89
N ASN A 18 -4.53 11.99 2.10
CA ASN A 18 -3.77 10.78 2.36
C ASN A 18 -3.45 10.11 1.02
N ILE A 19 -2.25 10.39 0.51
CA ILE A 19 -1.72 9.86 -0.74
C ILE A 19 -0.63 8.85 -0.37
N PRO A 20 -0.77 7.57 -0.75
CA PRO A 20 0.24 6.56 -0.44
C PRO A 20 1.47 6.71 -1.35
N PRO A 21 2.65 6.22 -0.93
CA PRO A 21 3.86 6.19 -1.75
C PRO A 21 3.73 5.22 -2.93
N HIS A 22 4.52 5.47 -3.97
CA HIS A 22 4.54 4.70 -5.22
C HIS A 22 5.99 4.48 -5.67
N ASN A 23 6.19 3.45 -6.50
CA ASN A 23 7.50 3.15 -7.03
C ASN A 23 7.97 4.25 -7.99
N LEU A 24 9.22 4.70 -7.85
CA LEU A 24 9.76 5.79 -8.68
C LEU A 24 9.74 5.45 -10.17
N ASN A 25 10.11 4.23 -10.54
CA ASN A 25 10.19 3.82 -11.95
C ASN A 25 8.80 3.72 -12.57
N GLU A 26 7.83 3.19 -11.84
CA GLU A 26 6.43 3.08 -12.29
C GLU A 26 5.79 4.46 -12.49
N VAL A 27 6.04 5.40 -11.57
CA VAL A 27 5.54 6.77 -11.72
C VAL A 27 6.19 7.49 -12.91
N ILE A 28 7.49 7.26 -13.17
CA ILE A 28 8.16 7.81 -14.35
C ILE A 28 7.56 7.22 -15.63
N ALA A 29 7.37 5.89 -15.69
CA ALA A 29 6.77 5.23 -16.84
C ALA A 29 5.34 5.72 -17.13
N ALA A 30 4.54 5.96 -16.10
CA ALA A 30 3.21 6.55 -16.25
C ALA A 30 3.25 7.99 -16.82
N ILE A 31 4.26 8.77 -16.46
CA ILE A 31 4.46 10.13 -17.00
C ILE A 31 4.89 10.07 -18.46
N GLU A 32 5.82 9.20 -18.80
CA GLU A 32 6.26 8.98 -20.19
C GLU A 32 5.07 8.57 -21.07
N LEU A 33 4.25 7.62 -20.60
CA LEU A 33 3.04 7.18 -21.31
C LEU A 33 2.04 8.33 -21.54
N LEU A 34 1.83 9.17 -20.53
CA LEU A 34 0.95 10.35 -20.65
C LEU A 34 1.53 11.43 -21.58
N MET A 35 2.86 11.56 -21.64
CA MET A 35 3.52 12.48 -22.57
C MET A 35 3.41 12.01 -24.03
N GLU A 36 3.45 10.70 -24.28
CA GLU A 36 3.27 10.12 -25.61
C GLU A 36 1.80 10.15 -26.07
N ASN A 37 0.87 9.85 -25.17
CA ASN A 37 -0.56 9.86 -25.43
C ASN A 37 -1.33 10.66 -24.35
N PRO A 38 -1.66 11.93 -24.61
CA PRO A 38 -2.43 12.76 -23.68
C PRO A 38 -3.84 12.24 -23.39
N GLU A 39 -4.41 11.41 -24.26
CA GLU A 39 -5.75 10.82 -24.12
C GLU A 39 -5.72 9.43 -23.45
N VAL A 40 -4.57 9.05 -22.86
CA VAL A 40 -4.42 7.77 -22.15
C VAL A 40 -5.43 7.68 -21.01
N THR A 41 -6.08 6.52 -20.92
CA THR A 41 -7.06 6.25 -19.89
C THR A 41 -6.39 5.84 -18.58
N THR A 42 -7.10 6.00 -17.46
CA THR A 42 -6.62 5.50 -16.15
C THR A 42 -6.29 4.01 -16.18
N ASN A 43 -6.99 3.22 -17.00
CA ASN A 43 -6.75 1.78 -17.13
C ASN A 43 -5.40 1.47 -17.77
N GLU A 44 -5.04 2.21 -18.81
CA GLU A 44 -3.75 2.07 -19.48
C GLU A 44 -2.62 2.59 -18.58
N LEU A 45 -2.84 3.70 -17.86
CA LEU A 45 -1.88 4.16 -16.84
C LEU A 45 -1.64 3.11 -15.75
N MET A 46 -2.67 2.35 -15.36
CA MET A 46 -2.54 1.27 -14.38
C MET A 46 -1.74 0.05 -14.87
N GLU A 47 -1.46 -0.05 -16.17
CA GLU A 47 -0.58 -1.12 -16.68
C GLU A 47 0.89 -0.89 -16.30
N VAL A 48 1.29 0.38 -16.23
CA VAL A 48 2.65 0.81 -15.84
C VAL A 48 2.74 1.31 -14.40
N LEU A 49 1.61 1.73 -13.81
CA LEU A 49 1.47 2.14 -12.40
C LEU A 49 0.39 1.29 -11.72
N PRO A 50 0.68 0.03 -11.38
CA PRO A 50 -0.32 -0.94 -10.91
C PRO A 50 -0.93 -0.59 -9.55
N GLY A 51 -0.22 0.17 -8.71
CA GLY A 51 -0.68 0.53 -7.38
C GLY A 51 0.38 1.20 -6.50
N PRO A 52 0.05 1.41 -5.22
CA PRO A 52 1.00 1.92 -4.24
C PRO A 52 2.13 0.93 -3.94
N ASP A 53 3.31 1.48 -3.65
CA ASP A 53 4.50 0.74 -3.22
C ASP A 53 4.93 1.26 -1.86
N PHE A 54 4.64 0.50 -0.81
CA PHE A 54 4.90 0.90 0.56
C PHE A 54 6.34 0.57 0.96
N PRO A 55 7.07 1.48 1.61
CA PRO A 55 8.46 1.22 2.04
C PRO A 55 8.56 0.11 3.10
N THR A 56 7.45 -0.22 3.75
CA THR A 56 7.35 -1.33 4.72
C THR A 56 7.01 -2.68 4.07
N GLY A 57 6.80 -2.71 2.76
CA GLY A 57 6.25 -3.84 2.03
C GLY A 57 4.79 -4.09 2.41
N GLY A 58 4.45 -5.37 2.57
CA GLY A 58 3.10 -5.84 2.81
C GLY A 58 2.37 -6.19 1.53
N LEU A 59 1.15 -6.69 1.71
CA LEU A 59 0.31 -7.20 0.63
C LEU A 59 -0.89 -6.27 0.45
N VAL A 60 -0.99 -5.66 -0.73
CA VAL A 60 -2.17 -4.90 -1.12
C VAL A 60 -3.27 -5.85 -1.59
N MET A 61 -4.41 -5.80 -0.90
CA MET A 61 -5.52 -6.73 -1.11
C MET A 61 -6.53 -6.13 -2.08
N GLY A 62 -6.53 -6.67 -3.30
CA GLY A 62 -7.48 -6.29 -4.35
C GLY A 62 -7.10 -5.01 -5.10
N LYS A 63 -7.54 -4.93 -6.37
CA LYS A 63 -7.23 -3.81 -7.27
C LYS A 63 -8.38 -2.81 -7.44
N SER A 64 -9.59 -3.16 -7.01
CA SER A 64 -10.79 -2.31 -7.15
C SER A 64 -10.66 -1.00 -6.38
N GLY A 65 -10.11 -1.05 -5.16
CA GLY A 65 -9.85 0.13 -4.34
C GLY A 65 -8.83 1.08 -4.96
N ILE A 66 -7.77 0.52 -5.57
CA ILE A 66 -6.72 1.28 -6.27
C ILE A 66 -7.31 1.99 -7.48
N ARG A 67 -8.03 1.26 -8.34
CA ARG A 67 -8.69 1.84 -9.53
C ARG A 67 -9.59 3.01 -9.16
N ARG A 68 -10.48 2.81 -8.19
CA ARG A 68 -11.39 3.86 -7.71
C ARG A 68 -10.61 5.07 -7.17
N ALA A 69 -9.51 4.84 -6.44
CA ALA A 69 -8.66 5.91 -5.94
C ALA A 69 -8.02 6.72 -7.07
N TYR A 70 -7.53 6.07 -8.13
CA TYR A 70 -6.94 6.77 -9.27
C TYR A 70 -7.97 7.52 -10.12
N GLU A 71 -9.18 6.98 -10.28
CA GLU A 71 -10.24 7.64 -11.07
C GLU A 71 -10.89 8.82 -10.32
N THR A 72 -11.04 8.73 -8.99
CA THR A 72 -11.86 9.67 -8.21
C THR A 72 -11.08 10.48 -7.16
N GLY A 73 -9.79 10.20 -6.99
CA GLY A 73 -8.98 10.69 -5.88
C GLY A 73 -9.34 10.08 -4.53
N ASN A 74 -10.34 9.17 -4.46
CA ASN A 74 -10.85 8.61 -3.21
C ASN A 74 -11.07 7.09 -3.30
N GLY A 75 -10.39 6.33 -2.46
CA GLY A 75 -10.56 4.89 -2.41
C GLY A 75 -10.10 4.31 -1.07
N SER A 76 -10.55 3.09 -0.79
CA SER A 76 -10.07 2.31 0.35
C SER A 76 -9.24 1.16 -0.17
N ILE A 77 -8.03 1.02 0.37
CA ILE A 77 -7.08 -0.03 0.01
C ILE A 77 -6.75 -0.79 1.29
N THR A 78 -6.92 -2.11 1.26
CA THR A 78 -6.60 -2.96 2.40
C THR A 78 -5.16 -3.43 2.27
N VAL A 79 -4.32 -3.16 3.27
CA VAL A 79 -2.93 -3.61 3.33
C VAL A 79 -2.78 -4.64 4.44
N ARG A 80 -2.21 -5.80 4.12
CA ARG A 80 -1.99 -6.91 5.04
C ARG A 80 -0.50 -7.12 5.28
N GLY A 81 -0.11 -7.49 6.50
CA GLY A 81 1.25 -7.94 6.76
C GLY A 81 1.55 -9.25 6.00
N LYS A 82 2.81 -9.44 5.62
CA LYS A 82 3.24 -10.70 5.00
C LYS A 82 3.49 -11.72 6.08
N VAL A 83 2.81 -12.86 5.96
CA VAL A 83 2.77 -13.89 6.99
C VAL A 83 3.08 -15.24 6.36
N GLU A 84 3.92 -16.00 7.03
CA GLU A 84 4.24 -17.39 6.72
C GLU A 84 3.88 -18.27 7.92
N VAL A 85 3.22 -19.39 7.67
CA VAL A 85 2.92 -20.39 8.71
C VAL A 85 3.94 -21.52 8.56
N THR A 86 4.71 -21.75 9.61
CA THR A 86 5.81 -22.73 9.63
C THR A 86 5.57 -23.76 10.72
N GLU A 87 5.95 -25.01 10.47
CA GLU A 87 5.86 -26.08 11.47
C GLU A 87 7.13 -26.13 12.31
N MET A 88 6.98 -26.18 13.63
CA MET A 88 8.09 -26.33 14.57
C MET A 88 8.48 -27.81 14.74
N PRO A 89 9.72 -28.12 15.18
CA PRO A 89 10.16 -29.51 15.39
C PRO A 89 9.33 -30.33 16.39
N ASN A 90 8.52 -29.65 17.21
CA ASN A 90 7.60 -30.26 18.16
C ASN A 90 6.17 -30.45 17.60
N GLY A 91 5.98 -30.29 16.29
CA GLY A 91 4.68 -30.44 15.61
C GLY A 91 3.70 -29.29 15.82
N LYS A 92 4.13 -28.17 16.42
CA LYS A 92 3.28 -26.98 16.60
C LYS A 92 3.45 -25.99 15.45
N GLU A 93 2.38 -25.32 15.07
CA GLU A 93 2.43 -24.23 14.09
C GLU A 93 3.01 -22.94 14.70
N ARG A 94 3.74 -22.19 13.87
CA ARG A 94 4.28 -20.87 14.18
C ARG A 94 3.94 -19.90 13.05
N ILE A 95 3.36 -18.78 13.43
CA ILE A 95 3.07 -17.66 12.53
C ILE A 95 4.29 -16.71 12.53
N LEU A 96 4.97 -16.61 11.38
CA LEU A 96 6.08 -15.69 11.15
C LEU A 96 5.61 -14.49 10.32
N VAL A 97 5.62 -13.31 10.92
CA VAL A 97 5.28 -12.05 10.23
C VAL A 97 6.58 -11.38 9.78
N THR A 98 6.78 -11.25 8.46
CA THR A 98 8.01 -10.71 7.88
C THR A 98 7.91 -9.24 7.48
N GLU A 99 6.72 -8.79 7.08
CA GLU A 99 6.44 -7.42 6.66
C GLU A 99 5.17 -6.91 7.33
N LEU A 100 5.11 -5.61 7.67
CA LEU A 100 3.97 -4.98 8.32
C LEU A 100 3.32 -3.93 7.42
N PRO A 101 2.01 -3.67 7.57
CA PRO A 101 1.35 -2.60 6.84
C PRO A 101 1.97 -1.23 7.15
N TYR A 102 1.81 -0.30 6.20
CA TYR A 102 2.35 1.05 6.30
C TYR A 102 1.79 1.81 7.52
N MET A 103 2.66 2.58 8.19
CA MET A 103 2.37 3.33 9.42
C MET A 103 1.92 2.48 10.63
N VAL A 104 2.11 1.14 10.61
CA VAL A 104 1.84 0.28 11.78
C VAL A 104 3.06 0.24 12.70
N ASN A 105 2.85 0.57 13.98
CA ASN A 105 3.90 0.44 15.00
C ASN A 105 4.03 -1.01 15.48
N LYS A 106 5.21 -1.62 15.26
CA LYS A 106 5.51 -3.01 15.64
C LYS A 106 5.32 -3.30 17.14
N ALA A 107 5.78 -2.40 18.02
CA ALA A 107 5.69 -2.62 19.47
C ALA A 107 4.24 -2.63 19.94
N LYS A 108 3.44 -1.65 19.47
CA LYS A 108 2.00 -1.58 19.78
C LYS A 108 1.22 -2.78 19.23
N LEU A 109 1.61 -3.29 18.05
CA LEU A 109 1.01 -4.49 17.49
C LEU A 109 1.27 -5.71 18.38
N ILE A 110 2.50 -5.91 18.83
CA ILE A 110 2.87 -7.02 19.71
C ILE A 110 2.14 -6.91 21.06
N GLU A 111 2.08 -5.71 21.63
CA GLU A 111 1.33 -5.43 22.86
C GLU A 111 -0.14 -5.82 22.69
N ARG A 112 -0.77 -5.38 21.60
CA ARG A 112 -2.18 -5.70 21.32
C ARG A 112 -2.43 -7.20 21.14
N ILE A 113 -1.52 -7.91 20.47
CA ILE A 113 -1.60 -9.38 20.33
C ILE A 113 -1.48 -10.04 21.71
N SER A 114 -0.57 -9.56 22.56
CA SER A 114 -0.39 -10.09 23.92
C SER A 114 -1.60 -9.83 24.82
N GLU A 115 -2.28 -8.69 24.67
CA GLU A 115 -3.52 -8.40 25.40
C GLU A 115 -4.66 -9.35 25.00
N LEU A 116 -4.79 -9.63 23.70
CA LEU A 116 -5.85 -10.50 23.16
C LEU A 116 -5.59 -11.99 23.41
N HIS A 117 -4.35 -12.36 23.75
CA HIS A 117 -3.99 -13.72 24.14
C HIS A 117 -4.37 -14.05 25.59
N ARG A 118 -4.47 -13.04 26.46
CA ARG A 118 -4.92 -13.21 27.84
C ARG A 118 -6.41 -13.51 27.90
#